data_AF-A0A373FWY5-F1
#
_entry.id   AF-A0A373FWY5-F1
#
_cell.length_a   1.000
_cell.length_b   1.000
_cell.length_c   1.000
_cell.angle_alpha   90.00
_cell.angle_beta   90.00
_cell.angle_gamma   90.00
#
_symmetry.space_group_name_H-M   'P 1'
#
loop_
_entity.id
_entity.type
_entity.pdbx_description
1 polymer ?
#
loop_
_entity_poly.entity_id
_entity_poly.type
_entity_poly.pdbx_seq_one_letter_code
_entity_poly.pdbx_strand_id
1 'polypeptide(L)'
;MMNEKLQDKVVAIELAGNNIFIANDNDNFKNELISIGFEKVEPYYSISMPTGDVEKRAVLFQKLIEIGTLFSDAKDWSPSEIVRHYRDKGLIRGNYLRIAWRNKQDLNITTE
;
A
#
# COMPACT_ATOMS: atom_id res chain seq x y z
N MET A 1 19.15 6.48 6.73
CA MET A 1 19.39 5.79 5.46
C MET A 1 18.23 4.83 5.25
N MET A 2 17.48 5.00 4.15
CA MET A 2 16.44 4.06 3.72
C MET A 2 17.09 2.73 3.39
N ASN A 3 16.39 1.61 3.61
CA ASN A 3 16.89 0.29 3.25
C ASN A 3 16.94 0.20 1.71
N GLU A 4 18.09 -0.13 1.12
CA GLU A 4 18.25 -0.26 -0.35
C GLU A 4 17.19 -1.19 -0.98
N LYS A 5 16.67 -2.17 -0.22
CA LYS A 5 15.59 -3.05 -0.66
C LYS A 5 14.26 -2.35 -0.95
N LEU A 6 14.09 -1.11 -0.45
CA LEU A 6 12.92 -0.27 -0.67
C LEU A 6 13.12 0.77 -1.77
N GLN A 7 14.31 0.85 -2.35
CA GLN A 7 14.55 1.69 -3.51
C GLN A 7 13.65 1.25 -4.65
N ASP A 8 13.08 2.23 -5.36
CA ASP A 8 12.16 2.01 -6.46
C ASP A 8 10.88 1.25 -6.10
N LYS A 9 10.49 1.20 -4.82
CA LYS A 9 9.26 0.54 -4.36
C LYS A 9 8.18 1.54 -3.99
N VAL A 10 6.95 1.04 -4.09
CA VAL A 10 5.75 1.67 -3.57
C VAL A 10 5.35 0.91 -2.31
N VAL A 11 5.16 1.64 -1.20
CA VAL A 11 4.82 1.03 0.09
C VAL A 11 3.53 1.65 0.62
N ALA A 12 2.49 0.85 0.79
CA ALA A 12 1.29 1.28 1.48
C ALA A 12 1.56 1.33 2.99
N ILE A 13 1.35 2.50 3.59
CA ILE A 13 1.65 2.75 5.01
C ILE A 13 0.40 2.93 5.86
N GLU A 14 -0.70 3.39 5.28
CA GLU A 14 -1.97 3.65 5.97
C GLU A 14 -3.13 3.36 5.01
N LEU A 15 -3.98 2.39 5.37
CA LEU A 15 -5.20 2.06 4.66
C LEU A 15 -6.43 2.04 5.58
N ALA A 16 -6.34 2.14 6.90
CA ALA A 16 -7.51 2.05 7.79
C ALA A 16 -8.37 3.32 7.74
N GLY A 17 -7.74 4.48 7.55
CA GLY A 17 -8.40 5.78 7.57
C GLY A 17 -9.22 6.14 6.32
N ASN A 18 -9.84 7.32 6.38
CA ASN A 18 -10.48 7.97 5.24
C ASN A 18 -9.48 8.52 4.21
N ASN A 19 -8.19 8.58 4.57
CA ASN A 19 -7.12 8.90 3.65
C ASN A 19 -6.19 7.70 3.58
N ILE A 20 -5.80 7.36 2.36
CA ILE A 20 -4.83 6.30 2.09
C ILE A 20 -3.50 6.96 1.81
N PHE A 21 -2.44 6.48 2.46
CA PHE A 21 -1.09 7.00 2.26
C PHE A 21 -0.15 5.93 1.73
N ILE A 22 0.64 6.35 0.75
CA ILE A 22 1.63 5.53 0.06
C ILE A 22 2.98 6.27 0.08
N ALA A 23 4.04 5.55 0.42
CA ALA A 23 5.40 6.04 0.30
C ALA A 23 6.02 5.60 -1.03
N ASN A 24 6.74 6.52 -1.68
CA ASN A 24 7.55 6.27 -2.87
C ASN A 24 8.73 7.25 -2.86
N ASP A 25 9.91 6.75 -2.53
CA ASP A 25 11.06 7.56 -2.05
C ASP A 25 11.71 8.44 -3.13
N ASN A 26 11.67 8.02 -4.38
CA ASN A 26 12.31 8.71 -5.51
C ASN A 26 11.34 9.08 -6.64
N ASP A 27 10.04 9.09 -6.34
CA ASP A 27 8.97 9.46 -7.29
C ASP A 27 8.99 8.66 -8.61
N ASN A 28 9.60 7.48 -8.63
CA ASN A 28 9.69 6.65 -9.82
C ASN A 28 8.32 6.07 -10.25
N PHE A 29 7.31 6.07 -9.37
CA PHE A 29 5.92 5.71 -9.68
C PHE A 29 4.97 6.92 -9.74
N LYS A 30 5.51 8.14 -9.82
CA LYS A 30 4.70 9.37 -9.75
C LYS A 30 3.56 9.40 -10.76
N ASN A 31 3.84 9.07 -12.01
CA ASN A 31 2.84 9.15 -13.08
C ASN A 31 1.73 8.10 -12.88
N GLU A 32 2.11 6.89 -12.49
CA GLU A 32 1.20 5.79 -12.17
C GLU A 32 0.30 6.16 -10.99
N LEU A 33 0.89 6.66 -9.90
CA LEU A 33 0.15 7.08 -8.69
C LEU A 33 -0.82 8.22 -8.99
N ILE A 34 -0.40 9.24 -9.75
CA ILE A 34 -1.28 10.34 -10.18
C ILE A 34 -2.42 9.82 -11.07
N SER A 35 -2.13 8.89 -12.00
CA SER A 35 -3.15 8.29 -12.86
C SER A 35 -4.20 7.46 -12.09
N ILE A 36 -3.81 6.90 -10.94
CA ILE A 36 -4.70 6.18 -10.03
C ILE A 36 -5.57 7.16 -9.22
N GLY A 37 -5.16 8.43 -9.11
CA GLY A 37 -5.86 9.49 -8.39
C GLY A 37 -5.17 9.91 -7.08
N PHE A 38 -3.93 9.51 -6.85
CA PHE A 38 -3.15 10.03 -5.74
C PHE A 38 -2.63 11.43 -6.03
N GLU A 39 -2.57 12.24 -4.97
CA GLU A 39 -1.91 13.53 -4.96
C GLU A 39 -0.62 13.44 -4.15
N LYS A 40 0.42 14.18 -4.54
CA LYS A 40 1.65 14.25 -3.76
C LYS A 40 1.43 15.16 -2.55
N VAL A 41 1.57 14.60 -1.35
CA VAL A 41 1.52 15.30 -0.07
C VAL A 41 2.77 14.92 0.71
N GLU A 42 3.87 15.63 0.45
CA GLU A 42 5.21 15.30 0.94
C GLU A 42 5.22 14.92 2.44
N PRO A 43 5.88 13.81 2.83
CA PRO A 43 6.73 12.93 2.00
C PRO A 43 5.98 11.81 1.25
N TYR A 44 4.65 11.82 1.24
CA TYR A 44 3.82 10.72 0.76
C TYR A 44 3.00 11.09 -0.48
N TYR A 45 2.33 10.09 -1.02
CA TYR A 45 1.18 10.25 -1.90
C TYR A 45 -0.09 9.93 -1.10
N SER A 46 -1.14 10.72 -1.25
CA SER A 46 -2.41 10.49 -0.58
C SER A 46 -3.60 10.51 -1.53
N ILE A 47 -4.64 9.76 -1.17
CA ILE A 47 -5.95 9.83 -1.81
C ILE A 47 -7.02 9.79 -0.73
N SER A 48 -7.99 10.70 -0.82
CA SER A 48 -9.16 10.70 0.07
C SER A 48 -10.15 9.67 -0.42
N MET A 49 -10.43 8.67 0.43
CA MET A 49 -11.38 7.62 0.17
C MET A 49 -12.08 7.17 1.46
N PRO A 50 -13.36 7.53 1.65
CA PRO A 50 -14.13 7.14 2.82
C PRO A 50 -14.07 5.64 3.11
N THR A 51 -13.94 5.27 4.37
CA THR A 51 -13.88 3.85 4.80
C THR A 51 -15.12 3.05 4.43
N GLY A 52 -16.28 3.71 4.31
CA GLY A 52 -17.54 3.09 3.89
C GLY A 52 -17.66 2.78 2.39
N ASP A 53 -16.79 3.33 1.54
CA ASP A 53 -16.83 3.10 0.09
C ASP A 53 -16.06 1.82 -0.30
N VAL A 54 -16.59 0.68 0.16
CA VAL A 54 -15.91 -0.63 0.07
C VAL A 54 -15.56 -1.00 -1.38
N GLU A 55 -16.46 -0.73 -2.33
CA GLU A 55 -16.24 -1.08 -3.74
C GLU A 55 -15.08 -0.29 -4.36
N LYS A 56 -15.04 1.03 -4.18
CA LYS A 56 -13.93 1.85 -4.71
C LYS A 56 -12.61 1.50 -4.05
N ARG A 57 -12.63 1.18 -2.76
CA ARG A 57 -11.44 0.73 -2.02
C ARG A 57 -10.93 -0.61 -2.56
N ALA A 58 -11.82 -1.56 -2.85
CA ALA A 58 -11.44 -2.82 -3.46
C ALA A 58 -10.76 -2.61 -4.83
N VAL A 59 -11.34 -1.75 -5.68
CA VAL A 59 -10.75 -1.40 -6.98
C VAL A 59 -9.37 -0.75 -6.81
N LEU A 60 -9.22 0.17 -5.87
CA LEU A 60 -7.92 0.78 -5.59
C LEU A 60 -6.89 -0.26 -5.12
N PHE A 61 -7.26 -1.13 -4.19
CA PHE A 61 -6.35 -2.15 -3.67
C PHE A 61 -5.92 -3.12 -4.77
N GLN A 62 -6.83 -3.49 -5.68
CA GLN A 62 -6.49 -4.30 -6.84
C GLN A 62 -5.45 -3.62 -7.73
N LYS A 63 -5.62 -2.32 -8.03
CA LYS A 63 -4.62 -1.54 -8.80
C LYS A 63 -3.28 -1.43 -8.09
N LEU A 64 -3.29 -1.24 -6.77
CA LEU A 64 -2.06 -1.19 -5.97
C LEU A 64 -1.31 -2.53 -6.01
N ILE A 65 -2.03 -3.65 -5.95
CA ILE A 65 -1.45 -5.00 -6.13
C ILE A 65 -0.82 -5.12 -7.52
N GLU A 66 -1.52 -4.69 -8.58
CA GLU A 66 -1.07 -4.78 -9.97
C GLU A 66 0.23 -4.02 -10.24
N ILE A 67 0.46 -2.88 -9.58
CA ILE A 67 1.72 -2.12 -9.68
C ILE A 67 2.83 -2.64 -8.74
N GLY A 68 2.58 -3.73 -8.00
CA GLY A 68 3.56 -4.34 -7.10
C GLY A 68 3.76 -3.60 -5.78
N THR A 69 2.73 -2.92 -5.28
CA THR A 69 2.79 -2.24 -3.98
C THR A 69 3.07 -3.22 -2.85
N LEU A 70 4.00 -2.85 -1.96
CA LEU A 70 4.26 -3.55 -0.71
C LEU A 70 3.30 -3.05 0.36
N PHE A 71 2.51 -3.93 0.95
CA PHE A 71 1.57 -3.59 2.02
C PHE A 71 2.23 -3.79 3.38
N SER A 72 2.37 -2.70 4.14
CA SER A 72 3.04 -2.75 5.44
C SER A 72 2.30 -3.64 6.43
N ASP A 73 3.09 -4.42 7.14
CA ASP A 73 2.70 -5.15 8.33
C ASP A 73 3.14 -4.35 9.55
N ALA A 74 2.16 -3.97 10.35
CA ALA A 74 2.33 -3.12 11.51
C ALA A 74 1.35 -3.59 12.60
N LYS A 75 1.34 -2.92 13.75
CA LYS A 75 0.32 -3.20 14.77
C LYS A 75 -1.08 -2.76 14.28
N ASP A 76 -2.10 -3.38 14.86
CA ASP A 76 -3.53 -3.10 14.64
C ASP A 76 -4.03 -3.48 13.24
N TRP A 77 -4.90 -2.68 12.61
CA TRP A 77 -5.38 -2.94 11.24
C TRP A 77 -4.36 -2.44 10.22
N SER A 78 -3.27 -3.20 10.06
CA SER A 78 -2.22 -2.84 9.12
C SER A 78 -2.69 -2.90 7.66
N PRO A 79 -2.05 -2.17 6.73
CA PRO A 79 -2.31 -2.31 5.30
C PRO A 79 -2.35 -3.76 4.81
N SER A 80 -1.44 -4.61 5.29
CA SER A 80 -1.40 -6.02 4.90
C SER A 80 -2.63 -6.81 5.38
N GLU A 81 -3.15 -6.51 6.57
CA GLU A 81 -4.34 -7.17 7.13
C GLU A 81 -5.63 -6.64 6.49
N ILE A 82 -5.68 -5.35 6.14
CA ILE A 82 -6.81 -4.78 5.42
C ILE A 82 -6.94 -5.41 4.03
N VAL A 83 -5.84 -5.54 3.29
CA VAL A 83 -5.84 -6.21 1.99
C VAL A 83 -6.22 -7.67 2.13
N ARG A 84 -5.69 -8.39 3.13
CA ARG A 84 -6.10 -9.76 3.44
C ARG A 84 -7.60 -9.87 3.64
N HIS A 85 -8.18 -9.00 4.46
CA HIS A 85 -9.62 -9.00 4.75
C HIS A 85 -10.48 -8.75 3.51
N TYR A 86 -10.06 -7.84 2.63
CA TYR A 86 -10.76 -7.62 1.36
C TYR A 86 -10.66 -8.85 0.44
N ARG A 87 -9.50 -9.51 0.41
CA ARG A 87 -9.28 -10.74 -0.36
C ARG A 87 -10.12 -11.90 0.17
N ASP A 88 -10.13 -12.11 1.48
CA ASP A 88 -10.86 -13.20 2.13
C ASP A 88 -12.38 -13.05 1.96
N LYS A 89 -12.86 -11.80 1.78
CA LYS A 89 -14.24 -11.49 1.38
C LYS A 89 -14.52 -11.65 -0.13
N GLY A 90 -13.51 -11.98 -0.93
CA GLY A 90 -13.61 -12.11 -2.38
C GLY A 90 -13.71 -10.80 -3.16
N LEU A 91 -13.42 -9.66 -2.52
CA LEU A 91 -13.52 -8.32 -3.15
C LEU A 91 -12.32 -8.00 -4.05
N ILE A 92 -11.18 -8.61 -3.76
CA ILE A 92 -9.95 -8.51 -4.55
C ILE A 92 -9.40 -9.92 -4.79
N ARG A 93 -8.54 -10.07 -5.80
CA ARG A 93 -8.04 -11.37 -6.26
C ARG A 93 -6.53 -11.37 -6.41
N GLY A 94 -5.97 -12.58 -6.35
CA GLY A 94 -4.55 -12.82 -6.52
C GLY A 94 -3.75 -12.64 -5.23
N ASN A 95 -2.45 -12.82 -5.38
CA ASN A 95 -1.50 -12.65 -4.29
C ASN A 95 -1.12 -11.18 -4.14
N TYR A 96 -0.70 -10.79 -2.95
CA TYR A 96 -0.16 -9.47 -2.69
C TYR A 96 1.18 -9.55 -1.96
N LEU A 97 1.97 -8.47 -2.03
CA LEU A 97 3.25 -8.41 -1.36
C LEU A 97 3.08 -7.78 0.02
N ARG A 98 3.42 -8.52 1.07
CA ARG A 98 3.49 -8.02 2.44
C ARG A 98 4.92 -7.64 2.78
N ILE A 99 5.11 -6.52 3.47
CA ILE A 99 6.40 -6.12 4.02
C ILE A 99 6.31 -5.95 5.54
N ALA A 100 7.18 -6.64 6.26
CA ALA A 100 7.27 -6.55 7.72
C ALA A 100 8.68 -6.10 8.13
N TRP A 101 8.77 -5.16 9.07
CA TRP A 101 10.04 -4.74 9.67
C TRP A 101 10.24 -5.47 10.99
N ARG A 102 11.38 -6.14 11.14
CA ARG A 102 11.84 -6.64 12.44
C ARG A 102 12.60 -5.57 13.20
N ASN A 103 13.35 -4.75 12.47
CA ASN A 103 13.98 -3.52 12.94
C ASN A 103 14.26 -2.59 11.74
N LYS A 104 14.94 -1.47 11.95
CA LYS A 104 15.20 -0.47 10.89
C LYS A 104 16.00 -1.01 9.69
N GLN A 105 16.77 -2.08 9.86
CA GLN A 105 17.66 -2.64 8.84
C GLN A 105 17.23 -4.03 8.36
N ASP A 106 16.42 -4.73 9.16
CA ASP A 106 15.91 -6.06 8.87
C ASP A 106 14.41 -5.98 8.49
N LEU A 107 14.15 -6.16 7.19
CA LEU A 107 12.82 -6.27 6.62
C LEU A 107 12.68 -7.60 5.88
N ASN A 108 11.46 -8.12 5.90
CA ASN A 108 11.06 -9.31 5.16
C ASN A 108 9.90 -8.96 4.21
N ILE A 109 10.01 -9.38 2.95
CA ILE A 109 8.94 -9.25 1.95
C ILE A 109 8.45 -10.66 1.64
N THR A 110 7.15 -10.90 1.83
CA THR A 110 6.49 -12.18 1.55
C THR A 110 5.40 -11.99 0.51
N THR A 111 5.12 -13.04 -0.26
CA THR A 111 3.93 -13.13 -1.10
C THR A 111 2.85 -13.84 -0.29
N GLU A 112 1.70 -13.19 -0.12
CA GLU A 112 0.56 -13.70 0.64
C GLU A 112 -0.57 -14.16 -0.28
#